data_AF-A0A803JJP6-F1
#
_entry.id   AF-A0A803JJP6-F1
#
_cell.length_a   1.000
_cell.length_b   1.000
_cell.length_c   1.000
_cell.angle_alpha   90.00
_cell.angle_beta   90.00
_cell.angle_gamma   90.00
#
_symmetry.space_group_name_H-M   'P 1'
#
loop_
_entity.id
_entity.type
_entity.pdbx_description
1 polymer ?
#
loop_
_entity_poly.entity_id
_entity_poly.type
_entity_poly.pdbx_seq_one_letter_code
_entity_poly.pdbx_strand_id
1 'polypeptide(L)'
;VGGERGENWPDSGGLLSGGQKQRVALARALLRNPKILILDDATSSLDLESEQKVRPAMLTVLLISHRISTVQRADRILVLEGGRITEEGTHEQLLKQEGSYTRLWQKQLSSFQSVNGEQLSSQ
;
A
#
# COMPACT_ATOMS: atom_id res chain seq x y z
N VAL A 1 -16.20 3.07 -31.88
CA VAL A 1 -15.46 4.12 -31.14
C VAL A 1 -15.32 3.64 -29.71
N GLY A 2 -14.22 2.95 -29.39
CA GLY A 2 -13.95 2.35 -28.09
C GLY A 2 -12.53 2.73 -27.68
N GLY A 3 -12.40 3.41 -26.54
CA GLY A 3 -11.16 3.97 -26.02
C GLY A 3 -10.15 2.89 -25.64
N GLU A 4 -8.91 3.13 -26.06
CA GLU A 4 -7.77 2.23 -25.90
C GLU A 4 -7.31 2.19 -24.44
N ARG A 5 -7.34 0.97 -23.87
CA ARG A 5 -6.64 0.62 -22.63
C ARG A 5 -5.27 0.07 -22.97
N GLY A 6 -4.28 0.43 -22.14
CA GLY A 6 -3.14 -0.41 -21.81
C GLY A 6 -1.93 -0.25 -22.73
N GLU A 7 -0.93 0.51 -22.27
CA GLU A 7 0.43 0.42 -22.79
C GLU A 7 0.92 -1.03 -22.69
N ASN A 8 1.02 -1.69 -23.85
CA ASN A 8 1.56 -3.03 -24.00
C ASN A 8 3.08 -3.02 -23.77
N TRP A 9 3.51 -3.61 -22.66
CA TRP A 9 4.87 -4.12 -22.50
C TRP A 9 5.10 -5.25 -23.52
N PRO A 10 6.28 -5.41 -24.13
CA PRO A 10 6.48 -6.43 -25.15
C PRO A 10 6.27 -7.83 -24.54
N ASP A 11 5.22 -8.51 -25.00
CA ASP A 11 4.98 -9.93 -24.72
C ASP A 11 6.01 -10.77 -25.48
N SER A 12 7.15 -11.09 -24.85
CA SER A 12 7.92 -12.33 -25.11
C SER A 12 9.13 -12.43 -24.14
N GLY A 13 9.03 -13.29 -23.12
CA GLY A 13 10.18 -13.68 -22.29
C GLY A 13 9.82 -13.88 -20.82
N GLY A 14 9.28 -15.06 -20.47
CA GLY A 14 8.86 -15.42 -19.12
C GLY A 14 10.00 -15.51 -18.09
N LEU A 15 10.42 -14.38 -17.53
CA LEU A 15 11.46 -14.34 -16.48
C LEU A 15 11.01 -13.68 -15.17
N LEU A 16 9.94 -12.86 -15.17
CA LEU A 16 9.53 -12.11 -13.97
C LEU A 16 8.03 -12.23 -13.67
N SER A 17 7.71 -12.65 -12.45
CA SER A 17 6.38 -12.61 -11.85
C SER A 17 5.84 -11.19 -11.73
N GLY A 18 4.52 -11.02 -11.54
CA GLY A 18 3.90 -9.71 -11.35
C GLY A 18 4.56 -8.89 -10.23
N GLY A 19 4.87 -9.53 -9.09
CA GLY A 19 5.59 -8.88 -7.98
C GLY A 19 7.04 -8.52 -8.31
N GLN A 20 7.72 -9.31 -9.14
CA GLN A 20 9.05 -8.95 -9.64
C GLN A 20 9.00 -7.74 -10.58
N LYS A 21 7.99 -7.66 -11.46
CA LYS A 21 7.76 -6.47 -12.31
C LYS A 21 7.49 -5.22 -11.48
N GLN A 22 6.68 -5.32 -10.42
CA GLN A 22 6.43 -4.21 -9.50
C GLN A 22 7.71 -3.73 -8.80
N ARG A 23 8.55 -4.65 -8.31
CA ARG A 23 9.84 -4.30 -7.68
C ARG A 23 10.78 -3.58 -8.64
N VAL A 24 10.87 -4.03 -9.89
CA VAL A 24 11.69 -3.36 -10.92
C VAL A 24 11.14 -1.97 -11.24
N ALA A 25 9.82 -1.81 -11.34
CA ALA A 25 9.18 -0.51 -11.55
C ALA A 25 9.44 0.46 -10.39
N LEU A 26 9.32 0.00 -9.14
CA LEU A 26 9.64 0.80 -7.96
C LEU A 26 11.11 1.21 -7.96
N ALA A 27 12.03 0.27 -8.19
CA ALA A 27 13.47 0.57 -8.26
C ALA A 27 13.77 1.63 -9.33
N ARG A 28 13.18 1.50 -10.52
CA ARG A 28 13.30 2.50 -11.60
C ARG A 28 12.75 3.87 -11.19
N ALA A 29 11.65 3.92 -10.45
CA ALA A 29 11.10 5.17 -9.93
C ALA A 29 12.03 5.83 -8.92
N LEU A 30 12.56 5.05 -7.97
CA LEU A 30 13.51 5.52 -6.94
C LEU A 30 14.83 6.02 -7.54
N LEU A 31 15.36 5.34 -8.56
CA LEU A 31 16.59 5.74 -9.26
C LEU A 31 16.51 7.12 -9.91
N ARG A 32 15.31 7.63 -10.20
CA ARG A 32 15.10 8.98 -10.73
C ARG A 32 15.19 10.08 -9.66
N ASN A 33 15.44 9.71 -8.40
CA ASN A 33 15.46 10.61 -7.25
C ASN A 33 14.23 11.54 -7.20
N PRO A 34 13.01 10.97 -7.18
CA PRO A 34 11.79 11.77 -7.20
C PRO A 34 11.63 12.54 -5.89
N LYS A 35 11.08 13.75 -5.96
CA LYS A 35 10.63 14.47 -4.75
C LYS A 35 9.31 13.91 -4.22
N ILE A 36 8.45 13.41 -5.11
CA ILE A 36 7.14 12.84 -4.80
C ILE A 36 7.01 11.50 -5.51
N LEU A 37 6.67 10.46 -4.75
CA LEU A 37 6.40 9.11 -5.24
C LEU A 37 4.93 8.76 -4.93
N ILE A 38 4.17 8.40 -5.96
CA ILE A 38 2.78 7.96 -5.82
C ILE A 38 2.74 6.45 -6.05
N LEU A 39 2.12 5.72 -5.13
CA LEU A 39 1.99 4.28 -5.19
C LEU A 39 0.51 3.90 -5.09
N ASP A 40 0.00 3.31 -6.16
CA ASP A 40 -1.35 2.77 -6.21
C ASP A 40 -1.31 1.25 -6.01
N ASP A 41 -2.17 0.76 -5.13
CA ASP A 41 -2.29 -0.65 -4.74
C ASP A 41 -0.96 -1.31 -4.31
N ALA A 42 -0.11 -0.52 -3.65
CA ALA A 42 1.22 -0.96 -3.24
C ALA A 42 1.12 -2.03 -2.15
N THR A 43 1.69 -3.21 -2.43
CA THR A 43 1.67 -4.35 -1.51
C THR A 43 2.65 -4.14 -0.35
N SER A 44 2.37 -4.78 0.78
CA SER A 44 3.17 -4.73 2.03
C SER A 44 4.64 -5.15 1.91
N SER A 45 5.09 -5.58 0.73
CA SER A 45 6.48 -5.96 0.45
C SER A 45 7.37 -4.78 0.04
N LEU A 46 6.82 -3.56 0.00
CA LEU A 46 7.55 -2.35 -0.37
C LEU A 46 8.11 -1.71 0.90
N ASP A 47 9.31 -2.13 1.30
CA ASP A 47 10.03 -1.53 2.41
C ASP A 47 10.69 -0.21 1.98
N LEU A 48 9.89 0.86 1.99
CA LEU A 48 10.34 2.21 1.66
C LEU A 48 11.11 2.87 2.82
N GLU A 49 10.99 2.37 4.05
CA GLU A 49 11.66 2.93 5.23
C GLU A 49 13.17 2.73 5.16
N SER A 50 13.62 1.52 4.79
CA SER A 50 15.04 1.21 4.62
C SER A 50 15.71 2.13 3.58
N GLU A 51 14.95 2.50 2.55
CA GLU A 51 15.39 3.33 1.44
C GLU A 51 15.41 4.84 1.79
N GLN A 52 14.57 5.30 2.73
CA GLN A 52 14.58 6.70 3.18
C GLN A 52 15.82 7.04 4.02
N LYS A 53 16.32 6.10 4.84
CA LYS A 53 17.48 6.32 5.74
C LYS A 53 18.78 6.65 5.00
N VAL A 54 18.90 6.26 3.73
CA VAL A 54 20.13 6.40 2.94
C VAL A 54 20.08 7.63 2.01
N ARG A 55 18.95 8.35 1.94
CA ARG A 55 18.77 9.45 0.98
C ARG A 55 19.06 10.82 1.58
N PRO A 56 19.85 11.67 0.89
CA PRO A 56 20.13 13.05 1.32
C PRO A 56 18.98 14.03 1.02
N ALA A 57 17.98 13.62 0.22
CA ALA A 57 16.84 14.45 -0.18
C ALA A 57 15.54 13.93 0.44
N MET A 58 14.67 14.85 0.89
CA MET A 58 13.34 14.49 1.39
C MET A 58 12.48 13.93 0.26
N LEU A 59 12.02 12.69 0.42
CA LEU A 59 11.09 12.00 -0.46
C LEU A 59 9.70 12.00 0.19
N THR A 60 8.69 12.56 -0.48
CA THR A 60 7.29 12.42 -0.08
C THR A 60 6.66 11.23 -0.77
N VAL A 61 6.02 10.33 -0.01
CA VAL A 61 5.31 9.16 -0.55
C VAL A 61 3.81 9.32 -0.34
N LEU A 62 3.04 9.28 -1.42
CA LEU A 62 1.59 9.17 -1.38
C LEU A 62 1.21 7.72 -1.70
N LEU A 63 0.73 7.00 -0.70
CA LEU A 63 0.30 5.62 -0.81
C LEU A 63 -1.23 5.54 -0.82
N ILE A 64 -1.79 4.87 -1.83
CA ILE A 64 -3.20 4.47 -1.87
C ILE A 64 -3.22 2.96 -1.63
N SER A 65 -3.87 2.51 -0.57
CA SER A 65 -3.95 1.08 -0.25
C SER A 65 -5.26 0.74 0.43
N HIS A 66 -5.76 -0.45 0.11
CA HIS A 66 -6.87 -1.07 0.80
C HIS A 66 -6.41 -1.91 2.01
N ARG A 67 -5.10 -2.03 2.28
CA ARG A 67 -4.54 -2.86 3.37
C ARG A 67 -4.06 -2.01 4.54
N ILE A 68 -4.63 -2.23 5.72
CA ILE A 68 -4.27 -1.45 6.91
C ILE A 68 -2.81 -1.69 7.33
N SER A 69 -2.30 -2.91 7.17
CA SER A 69 -0.91 -3.23 7.51
C SER A 69 0.13 -2.42 6.73
N THR A 70 -0.23 -1.86 5.58
CA THR A 70 0.64 -0.95 4.82
C THR A 70 0.49 0.49 5.30
N VAL A 71 -0.75 0.97 5.48
CA VAL A 71 -0.99 2.39 5.87
C VAL A 71 -0.71 2.70 7.33
N GLN A 72 -0.70 1.71 8.23
CA GLN A 72 -0.47 1.93 9.67
C GLN A 72 0.91 2.55 9.99
N ARG A 73 1.88 2.43 9.08
CA ARG A 73 3.23 2.99 9.21
C ARG A 73 3.37 4.40 8.65
N ALA A 74 2.32 4.95 8.04
CA ALA A 74 2.40 6.27 7.43
C ALA A 74 2.48 7.37 8.50
N ASP A 75 3.25 8.41 8.21
CA ASP A 75 3.34 9.62 9.05
C ASP A 75 1.96 10.31 9.17
N ARG A 76 1.11 10.16 8.16
CA ARG A 76 -0.24 10.72 8.07
C ARG A 76 -1.13 9.82 7.22
N ILE A 77 -2.33 9.54 7.73
CA ILE A 77 -3.36 8.72 7.07
C ILE A 77 -4.56 9.62 6.76
N LEU A 78 -5.09 9.47 5.54
CA LEU A 78 -6.31 10.13 5.07
C LEU A 78 -7.35 9.06 4.76
N VAL A 79 -8.52 9.14 5.40
CA VAL A 79 -9.64 8.25 5.13
C VAL A 79 -10.57 8.90 4.13
N LEU A 80 -10.79 8.24 3.00
CA LEU A 80 -11.64 8.72 1.93
C LEU A 80 -12.98 7.95 1.92
N GLU A 81 -14.09 8.67 2.04
CA GLU A 81 -15.44 8.12 1.90
C GLU A 81 -16.32 9.03 1.05
N GLY A 82 -17.05 8.45 0.09
CA GLY A 82 -17.94 9.22 -0.78
C GLY A 82 -17.26 10.37 -1.53
N GLY A 83 -15.96 10.22 -1.85
CA GLY A 83 -15.16 11.25 -2.52
C GLY A 83 -14.70 12.40 -1.63
N ARG A 84 -14.82 12.28 -0.30
CA ARG A 84 -14.37 13.29 0.67
C ARG A 84 -13.45 12.68 1.72
N ILE A 85 -12.50 13.48 2.22
CA ILE A 85 -11.69 13.09 3.37
C ILE A 85 -12.58 13.22 4.61
N THR A 86 -12.83 12.12 5.30
CA THR A 86 -13.68 12.07 6.49
C THR A 86 -12.87 12.03 7.78
N GLU A 87 -11.66 11.46 7.74
CA GLU A 87 -10.75 11.41 8.88
C GLU A 87 -9.30 11.65 8.43
N GLU A 88 -8.52 12.24 9.33
CA GLU A 88 -7.10 12.51 9.13
C GLU A 88 -6.35 12.36 10.46
N GLY A 89 -5.20 11.69 10.44
CA GLY A 89 -4.32 11.56 11.60
C GLY A 89 -3.30 10.44 11.46
N THR A 90 -2.59 10.14 12.55
CA THR A 90 -1.78 8.93 12.67
C THR A 90 -2.66 7.71 12.96
N HIS A 91 -2.10 6.51 12.78
CA HIS A 91 -2.78 5.25 13.16
C HIS A 91 -3.37 5.30 14.58
N GLU A 92 -2.57 5.74 15.55
CA GLU A 92 -2.98 5.81 16.96
C GLU A 92 -4.09 6.86 17.21
N GLN A 93 -4.00 8.01 16.54
CA GLN A 93 -5.02 9.06 16.65
C GLN A 93 -6.35 8.60 16.08
N LEU A 94 -6.33 7.97 14.91
CA LEU A 94 -7.52 7.47 14.23
C LEU A 94 -8.16 6.31 14.99
N LEU A 95 -7.37 5.43 15.60
CA LEU A 95 -7.91 4.36 16.46
C LEU A 95 -8.71 4.91 17.65
N LYS A 96 -8.23 5.99 18.28
CA LYS A 96 -8.92 6.64 19.41
C LYS A 96 -10.22 7.35 19.02
N GLN A 97 -10.39 7.72 17.76
CA GLN A 97 -11.61 8.37 17.26
C GLN A 97 -12.75 7.37 17.03
N GLU A 98 -12.46 6.06 17.03
CA GLU A 98 -13.45 4.99 16.81
C GLU A 98 -14.28 5.18 15.50
N GLY A 99 -13.66 5.80 14.50
CA GLY A 99 -14.28 6.15 13.22
C GLY A 99 -14.30 5.01 12.19
N SER A 100 -14.46 5.38 10.93
CA SER A 100 -14.37 4.51 9.76
C SER A 100 -13.02 3.82 9.66
N TYR A 101 -11.92 4.51 10.01
CA TYR A 101 -10.62 3.87 10.09
C TYR A 101 -10.62 2.65 11.01
N THR A 102 -11.12 2.82 12.24
CA THR A 102 -11.18 1.76 13.25
C THR A 102 -12.06 0.59 12.80
N ARG A 103 -13.20 0.87 12.14
CA ARG A 103 -14.06 -0.17 11.56
C ARG A 103 -13.35 -0.98 10.47
N LEU A 104 -12.59 -0.32 9.59
CA LEU A 104 -11.80 -0.99 8.55
C LEU A 104 -10.69 -1.84 9.17
N TRP A 105 -10.00 -1.32 10.17
CA TRP A 105 -8.98 -2.04 10.92
C TRP A 105 -9.51 -3.32 11.56
N GLN A 106 -10.60 -3.23 12.31
CA GLN A 106 -11.22 -4.37 12.98
C GLN A 106 -11.61 -5.48 11.98
N LYS A 107 -12.25 -5.11 10.86
CA LYS A 107 -12.64 -6.06 9.81
C LYS A 107 -11.43 -6.81 9.24
N GLN A 108 -10.34 -6.11 8.97
CA GLN A 108 -9.12 -6.75 8.46
C GLN A 108 -8.47 -7.62 9.53
N LEU A 109 -8.43 -7.19 10.79
CA LEU A 109 -7.88 -8.00 11.88
C LEU A 109 -8.66 -9.30 12.10
N SER A 110 -10.00 -9.26 12.07
CA SER A 110 -10.83 -10.47 12.18
C SER A 110 -10.58 -11.43 11.02
N SER A 111 -10.36 -10.92 9.81
CA SER A 111 -10.06 -11.78 8.65
C SER A 111 -8.73 -12.52 8.79
N PHE A 112 -7.75 -11.96 9.53
CA PHE A 112 -6.50 -12.67 9.85
C PHE A 112 -6.68 -13.76 10.90
N GLN A 113 -7.60 -13.59 11.86
CA GLN A 113 -7.83 -14.58 12.93
C GLN A 113 -8.62 -15.80 12.43
N SER A 114 -9.56 -15.61 11.50
CA SER A 114 -10.33 -16.72 10.91
C SER A 114 -9.44 -17.70 10.14
N VAL A 115 -8.40 -17.21 9.45
CA VAL A 115 -7.48 -18.05 8.65
C VAL A 115 -6.58 -18.92 9.54
N ASN A 116 -6.19 -18.44 10.72
CA ASN A 116 -5.35 -19.22 11.64
C ASN A 116 -6.16 -20.24 12.47
N GLY A 117 -7.48 -20.07 12.59
CA GLY A 117 -8.35 -20.96 13.37
C GLY A 117 -8.62 -22.31 12.71
N GLU A 118 -8.64 -22.39 11.38
CA GLU A 118 -8.97 -23.63 10.64
C GLU A 118 -7.78 -24.62 10.53
N GLN A 119 -6.54 -24.17 10.76
CA GLN A 119 -5.35 -25.04 10.71
C GLN A 119 -5.10 -25.84 12.00
N LEU A 120 -5.76 -25.49 13.11
CA LEU A 120 -5.59 -26.18 14.40
C LEU A 120 -6.65 -27.25 14.66
N SER A 121 -7.65 -27.40 13.78
CA SER A 121 -8.75 -28.37 13.92
C SER A 121 -8.63 -29.61 13.02
N SER A 122 -7.48 -29.82 12.38
CA SER A 122 -7.25 -30.96 11.48
C SER A 122 -6.00 -31.80 11.82
N GLN A 123 -5.58 -31.81 13.08
CA GLN A 123 -4.66 -32.82 13.62
C GLN A 123 -5.30 -33.59 14.77
#